data_AF-A0AB73T3X9-F1
#
_entry.id   AF-A0AB73T3X9-F1
#
_cell.length_a   1.000
_cell.length_b   1.000
_cell.length_c   1.000
_cell.angle_alpha   90.00
_cell.angle_beta   90.00
_cell.angle_gamma   90.00
#
_symmetry.space_group_name_H-M   'P 1'
#
loop_
_entity.id
_entity.type
_entity.pdbx_description
1 polymer ?
#
loop_
_entity_poly.entity_id
_entity_poly.type
_entity_poly.pdbx_seq_one_letter_code
_entity_poly.pdbx_strand_id
1 'polypeptide(L)'
;MNEPLCLMTREEFREWLSENGQSADRRKNSKWSDKNKSLAESLEKRGLMTGFGRAKIEEARKNGQWENAGKPSVITEEQIEAVSSLLKQNEKAFINFQGMSPSVKKTYARAYFDAKTDKGREKRLA
;
A
#
# COMPACT_ATOMS: atom_id res chain seq x y z
N MET A 1 -2.50 -33.57 -12.87
CA MET A 1 -2.54 -34.57 -11.78
C MET A 1 -2.21 -33.82 -10.50
N ASN A 2 -3.24 -33.50 -9.71
CA ASN A 2 -3.07 -32.87 -8.39
C ASN A 2 -2.87 -34.01 -7.40
N GLU A 3 -1.61 -34.29 -7.04
CA GLU A 3 -1.32 -35.14 -5.89
C GLU A 3 -1.81 -34.44 -4.62
N PRO A 4 -2.50 -35.16 -3.71
CA PRO A 4 -2.98 -34.57 -2.48
C PRO A 4 -1.78 -34.28 -1.56
N LEU A 5 -1.71 -33.05 -1.03
CA LEU A 5 -0.73 -32.52 -0.06
C LEU A 5 -0.70 -33.27 1.30
N CYS A 6 -1.14 -34.52 1.35
CA CYS A 6 -1.58 -35.19 2.58
C CYS A 6 -0.46 -35.85 3.40
N LEU A 7 0.81 -35.80 2.97
CA LEU A 7 1.91 -36.44 3.70
C LEU A 7 3.16 -35.56 3.86
N MET A 8 3.05 -34.24 3.75
CA MET A 8 4.18 -33.38 4.08
C MET A 8 4.35 -33.27 5.59
N THR A 9 5.44 -33.81 6.12
CA THR A 9 5.94 -33.44 7.44
C THR A 9 6.14 -31.92 7.51
N ARG A 10 6.22 -31.37 8.72
CA ARG A 10 6.43 -29.92 8.92
C ARG A 10 7.68 -29.39 8.22
N GLU A 11 8.70 -30.23 8.06
CA GLU A 11 9.94 -29.92 7.32
C GLU A 11 9.68 -29.90 5.81
N GLU A 12 9.07 -30.95 5.26
CA GLU A 12 8.73 -31.04 3.83
C GLU A 12 7.74 -29.95 3.38
N PHE A 13 6.78 -29.59 4.24
CA PHE A 13 5.87 -28.48 3.96
C PHE A 13 6.60 -27.13 3.92
N ARG A 14 7.67 -26.98 4.71
CA ARG A 14 8.50 -25.77 4.71
C ARG A 14 9.42 -25.69 3.51
N GLU A 15 10.02 -26.80 3.10
CA GLU A 15 10.79 -26.88 1.86
C GLU A 15 9.90 -26.63 0.65
N TRP A 16 8.74 -27.27 0.59
CA TRP A 16 7.75 -26.99 -0.44
C TRP A 16 7.28 -25.53 -0.43
N LEU A 17 7.04 -24.91 0.73
CA LEU A 17 6.75 -23.48 0.81
C LEU A 17 7.94 -22.60 0.41
N SER A 18 9.18 -23.04 0.63
CA SER A 18 10.37 -22.33 0.16
C SER A 18 10.49 -22.38 -1.37
N GLU A 19 10.09 -23.48 -1.99
CA GLU A 19 10.21 -23.72 -3.44
C GLU A 19 8.97 -23.26 -4.23
N ASN A 20 7.77 -23.41 -3.64
CA ASN A 20 6.46 -23.22 -4.30
C ASN A 20 5.57 -22.21 -3.57
N GLY A 21 5.92 -21.80 -2.36
CA GLY A 21 5.14 -20.85 -1.59
C GLY A 21 5.18 -19.47 -2.24
N GLN A 22 4.13 -19.16 -3.00
CA GLN A 22 3.83 -17.79 -3.37
C GLN A 22 3.55 -17.01 -2.08
N SER A 23 4.54 -16.29 -1.57
CA SER A 23 4.26 -15.16 -0.69
C SER A 23 3.29 -14.26 -1.46
N ALA A 24 2.09 -14.01 -0.93
CA ALA A 24 1.08 -13.19 -1.59
C ALA A 24 1.75 -11.94 -2.18
N ASP A 25 1.90 -11.94 -3.50
CA ASP A 25 2.96 -11.18 -4.13
C ASP A 25 2.62 -9.69 -3.99
N ARG A 26 3.43 -8.95 -3.22
CA ARG A 26 3.14 -7.53 -3.06
C ARG A 26 3.31 -6.88 -4.43
N ARG A 27 2.25 -6.21 -4.89
CA ARG A 27 2.29 -5.38 -6.09
C ARG A 27 3.49 -4.44 -6.02
N LYS A 28 4.17 -4.25 -7.16
CA LYS A 28 5.25 -3.27 -7.30
C LYS A 28 4.80 -1.92 -6.72
N ASN A 29 5.65 -1.28 -5.92
CA ASN A 29 5.37 -0.01 -5.24
C ASN A 29 4.14 -0.04 -4.30
N SER A 30 3.85 -1.19 -3.67
CA SER A 30 2.89 -1.26 -2.57
C SER A 30 3.39 -0.46 -1.38
N LYS A 31 2.48 0.27 -0.72
CA LYS A 31 2.75 0.87 0.58
C LYS A 31 3.11 -0.20 1.60
N TRP A 32 4.09 0.12 2.45
CA TRP A 32 4.43 -0.65 3.64
C TRP A 32 3.84 0.01 4.88
N SER A 33 3.57 -0.79 5.90
CA SER A 33 3.11 -0.34 7.21
C SER A 33 4.12 -0.75 8.27
N ASP A 34 4.08 -0.08 9.43
CA ASP A 34 4.95 -0.44 10.56
C ASP A 34 4.72 -1.89 11.00
N LYS A 35 3.47 -2.36 10.96
CA LYS A 35 3.13 -3.76 11.23
C LYS A 35 3.89 -4.72 10.30
N ASN A 36 4.02 -4.40 9.02
CA ASN A 36 4.75 -5.24 8.07
C ASN A 36 6.27 -5.22 8.31
N LYS A 37 6.82 -4.07 8.70
CA LYS A 37 8.23 -3.99 9.13
C LYS A 37 8.48 -4.85 10.36
N SER A 38 7.66 -4.70 11.40
CA SER A 38 7.80 -5.49 12.62
C SER A 38 7.65 -6.99 12.36
N LEU A 39 6.75 -7.38 11.45
CA LEU A 39 6.63 -8.77 11.02
C LEU A 39 7.91 -9.26 10.31
N ALA A 40 8.45 -8.48 9.39
CA ALA A 40 9.69 -8.81 8.69
C ALA A 40 10.86 -8.99 9.67
N GLU A 41 11.03 -8.06 10.61
CA GLU A 41 12.05 -8.14 11.66
C GLU A 41 11.85 -9.35 12.58
N SER A 42 10.59 -9.67 12.93
CA SER A 42 10.28 -10.87 13.73
C SER A 42 10.64 -12.15 12.98
N LEU A 43 10.36 -12.23 11.69
CA LEU A 43 10.71 -13.36 10.85
C LEU A 43 12.23 -13.52 10.71
N GLU A 44 12.99 -12.43 10.58
CA GLU A 44 14.46 -12.46 10.57
C GLU A 44 15.01 -12.96 11.91
N LYS A 45 14.55 -12.41 13.04
CA LYS A 45 14.98 -12.84 14.38
C LYS A 45 14.69 -14.31 14.66
N ARG A 46 13.60 -14.85 14.10
CA ARG A 46 13.18 -16.24 14.28
C ARG A 46 13.81 -17.20 13.27
N GLY A 47 14.64 -16.71 12.34
CA GLY A 47 15.23 -17.52 11.27
C GLY A 47 14.20 -18.06 10.27
N LEU A 48 12.98 -17.50 10.25
CA LEU A 48 11.88 -17.90 9.35
C LEU A 48 11.80 -17.03 8.09
N MET A 49 12.73 -16.08 7.93
CA MET A 49 12.80 -15.22 6.77
C MET A 49 13.36 -15.99 5.56
N THR A 50 12.57 -16.10 4.50
CA THR A 50 12.96 -16.73 3.25
C THR A 50 13.73 -15.74 2.35
N GLY A 51 14.48 -16.27 1.37
CA GLY A 51 15.18 -15.45 0.37
C GLY A 51 14.24 -14.52 -0.40
N PHE A 52 13.04 -15.01 -0.74
CA PHE A 52 11.97 -14.22 -1.37
C PHE A 52 11.52 -13.05 -0.50
N GLY A 53 11.35 -13.27 0.81
CA GLY A 53 11.00 -12.21 1.76
C GLY A 53 12.06 -11.10 1.79
N ARG A 54 13.34 -11.47 1.82
CA ARG A 54 14.47 -10.52 1.76
C ARG A 54 14.48 -9.75 0.44
N ALA A 55 14.27 -10.42 -0.69
CA ALA A 55 14.21 -9.76 -2.00
C ALA A 55 13.12 -8.68 -2.06
N LYS A 56 11.95 -8.92 -1.43
CA LYS A 56 10.87 -7.93 -1.34
C LYS A 56 11.18 -6.77 -0.39
N ILE A 57 11.89 -7.03 0.72
CA ILE A 57 12.39 -5.97 1.61
C ILE A 57 13.36 -5.07 0.84
N GLU A 58 14.26 -5.66 0.06
CA GLU A 58 15.20 -4.92 -0.79
C GLU A 58 14.49 -4.12 -1.90
N GLU A 59 13.48 -4.69 -2.56
CA GLU A 59 12.65 -3.94 -3.51
C GLU A 59 11.96 -2.75 -2.82
N ALA A 60 11.45 -2.95 -1.61
CA ALA A 60 10.80 -1.92 -0.80
C ALA A 60 11.78 -0.83 -0.30
N ARG A 61 13.04 -1.18 -0.04
CA ARG A 61 14.10 -0.22 0.30
C ARG A 61 14.46 0.62 -0.92
N LYS A 62 14.67 -0.01 -2.09
CA LYS A 62 14.99 0.66 -3.35
C LYS A 62 13.90 1.64 -3.80
N ASN A 63 12.63 1.31 -3.63
CA ASN A 63 11.51 2.19 -3.97
C ASN A 63 11.09 3.15 -2.83
N GLY A 64 11.84 3.16 -1.72
CA GLY A 64 11.59 4.02 -0.56
C GLY A 64 10.33 3.70 0.23
N GLN A 65 9.56 2.66 -0.13
CA GLN A 65 8.34 2.28 0.61
C GLN A 65 8.69 1.72 1.99
N TRP A 66 9.84 1.07 2.14
CA TRP A 66 10.35 0.67 3.44
C TRP A 66 10.51 1.90 4.34
N GLU A 67 11.29 2.91 3.95
CA GLU A 67 11.49 4.12 4.79
C GLU A 67 10.22 4.95 5.00
N ASN A 68 9.28 4.88 4.06
CA ASN A 68 7.98 5.56 4.15
C ASN A 68 6.91 4.76 4.89
N ALA A 69 7.22 3.56 5.40
CA ALA A 69 6.27 2.80 6.19
C ALA A 69 5.81 3.61 7.40
N GLY A 70 4.50 3.60 7.65
CA GLY A 70 3.90 4.30 8.78
C GLY A 70 3.75 5.81 8.61
N LYS A 71 4.44 6.44 7.64
CA LYS A 71 4.30 7.88 7.39
C LYS A 71 2.96 8.13 6.68
N PRO A 72 2.02 8.87 7.30
CA PRO A 72 0.84 9.32 6.59
C PRO A 72 1.32 10.18 5.42
N SER A 73 0.73 10.00 4.23
CA SER A 73 0.89 11.00 3.17
C SER A 73 0.35 12.32 3.75
N VAL A 74 1.28 13.22 4.09
CA VAL A 74 0.97 14.55 4.59
C VAL A 74 0.32 15.27 3.43
N ILE A 75 -0.96 15.58 3.59
CA ILE A 75 -1.68 16.43 2.64
C ILE A 75 -1.41 17.86 3.03
N THR A 76 -0.79 18.60 2.12
CA THR A 76 -0.49 20.02 2.32
C THR A 76 -1.71 20.87 1.99
N GLU A 77 -1.73 22.13 2.44
CA GLU A 77 -2.86 23.02 2.16
C GLU A 77 -2.96 23.32 0.66
N GLU A 78 -1.82 23.39 -0.04
CA GLU A 78 -1.76 23.59 -1.49
C GLU A 78 -2.42 22.43 -2.24
N GLN A 79 -2.29 21.21 -1.73
CA GLN A 79 -2.96 20.03 -2.30
C GLN A 79 -4.48 20.09 -2.10
N ILE A 80 -4.94 20.61 -0.97
CA ILE A 80 -6.37 20.82 -0.74
C ILE A 80 -6.91 21.86 -1.72
N GLU A 81 -6.19 22.96 -1.91
CA GLU A 81 -6.57 24.02 -2.84
C GLU A 81 -6.56 23.55 -4.31
N ALA A 82 -5.61 22.69 -4.68
CA ALA A 82 -5.59 22.07 -6.00
C ALA A 82 -6.87 21.26 -6.27
N VAL A 83 -7.34 20.48 -5.29
CA VAL A 83 -8.60 19.72 -5.41
C VAL A 83 -9.81 20.66 -5.42
N SER A 84 -9.81 21.69 -4.57
CA SER A 84 -10.82 22.75 -4.56
C SER A 84 -10.98 23.38 -5.95
N SER A 85 -9.86 23.72 -6.60
CA SER A 85 -9.86 24.31 -7.94
C SER A 85 -10.36 23.36 -9.04
N LEU A 86 -10.09 22.05 -8.92
CA LEU A 86 -10.63 21.05 -9.84
C LEU A 86 -12.16 20.89 -9.70
N LEU A 87 -12.67 20.99 -8.47
CA LEU A 87 -14.11 20.89 -8.19
C LEU A 87 -14.91 22.10 -8.69
N LYS A 88 -14.28 23.23 -9.05
CA LYS A 88 -14.96 24.41 -9.60
C LYS A 88 -15.79 24.11 -10.86
N GLN A 89 -15.44 23.07 -11.61
CA GLN A 89 -16.21 22.62 -12.77
C GLN A 89 -17.59 22.06 -12.39
N ASN A 90 -17.78 21.67 -11.12
CA ASN A 90 -19.04 21.20 -10.56
C ASN A 90 -19.40 22.05 -9.33
N GLU A 91 -20.22 23.07 -9.55
CA GLU A 91 -20.61 24.07 -8.53
C GLU A 91 -21.14 23.42 -7.24
N LYS A 92 -21.97 22.38 -7.35
CA LYS A 92 -22.50 21.66 -6.18
C LYS A 92 -21.40 20.97 -5.38
N ALA A 93 -20.46 20.31 -6.06
CA ALA A 93 -19.35 19.63 -5.41
C ALA A 93 -18.39 20.64 -4.75
N PHE A 94 -18.14 21.77 -5.40
CA PHE A 94 -17.32 22.86 -4.87
C PHE A 94 -17.91 23.46 -3.59
N ILE A 95 -19.21 23.82 -3.59
CA ILE A 95 -19.89 24.39 -2.42
C ILE A 95 -19.87 23.40 -1.24
N ASN A 96 -20.20 22.13 -1.51
CA ASN A 96 -20.16 21.09 -0.49
C ASN A 96 -18.74 20.92 0.08
N PHE A 97 -17.72 20.88 -0.77
CA PHE A 97 -16.33 20.75 -0.35
C PHE A 97 -15.87 21.94 0.48
N GLN A 98 -16.24 23.17 0.11
CA GLN A 98 -15.91 24.37 0.89
C GLN A 98 -16.52 24.35 2.29
N GLY A 99 -17.76 23.87 2.43
CA GLY A 99 -18.46 23.74 3.72
C GLY A 99 -17.92 22.64 4.64
N MET A 100 -17.07 21.74 4.13
CA MET A 100 -16.49 20.66 4.93
C MET A 100 -15.40 21.14 5.90
N SER A 101 -15.24 20.40 7.01
CA SER A 101 -14.16 20.65 7.97
C SER A 101 -12.77 20.36 7.35
N PRO A 102 -11.69 20.96 7.90
CA PRO A 102 -10.33 20.75 7.38
C PRO A 102 -9.90 19.27 7.33
N SER A 103 -10.35 18.46 8.30
CA SER A 103 -10.03 17.02 8.34
C SER A 103 -10.69 16.25 7.19
N VAL A 104 -11.92 16.61 6.86
CA VAL A 104 -12.66 16.01 5.75
C VAL A 104 -12.05 16.43 4.41
N LYS A 105 -11.73 17.72 4.24
CA LYS A 105 -11.01 18.23 3.06
C LYS A 105 -9.68 17.49 2.84
N LYS A 106 -8.89 17.28 3.90
CA LYS A 106 -7.65 16.48 3.87
C LYS A 106 -7.89 15.04 3.44
N THR A 107 -9.01 14.45 3.82
CA THR A 107 -9.35 13.06 3.47
C THR A 107 -9.68 12.93 1.98
N TYR A 108 -10.49 13.83 1.44
CA TYR A 108 -10.79 13.87 0.00
C TYR A 108 -9.55 14.18 -0.84
N ALA A 109 -8.75 15.16 -0.42
CA ALA A 109 -7.48 15.44 -1.07
C ALA A 109 -6.55 14.23 -1.05
N ARG A 110 -6.45 13.52 0.08
CA ARG A 110 -5.70 12.27 0.15
C ARG A 110 -6.22 11.23 -0.81
N ALA A 111 -7.53 11.02 -0.88
CA ALA A 111 -8.13 10.05 -1.79
C ALA A 111 -7.81 10.38 -3.26
N TYR A 112 -7.82 11.65 -3.62
CA TYR A 112 -7.47 12.14 -4.96
C TYR A 112 -5.99 11.87 -5.29
N PHE A 113 -5.06 12.30 -4.44
CA PHE A 113 -3.62 12.13 -4.69
C PHE A 113 -3.13 10.68 -4.54
N ASP A 114 -3.86 9.82 -3.84
CA ASP A 114 -3.55 8.39 -3.74
C ASP A 114 -3.74 7.66 -5.08
N ALA A 115 -4.55 8.20 -5.99
CA ALA A 115 -4.63 7.69 -7.35
C ALA A 115 -3.35 8.00 -8.13
N LYS A 116 -2.67 6.93 -8.55
CA LYS A 116 -1.42 6.96 -9.33
C LYS A 116 -1.61 7.29 -10.82
N THR A 117 -2.84 7.27 -11.32
CA THR A 117 -3.16 7.49 -12.74
C THR A 117 -4.23 8.57 -12.89
N ASP A 118 -4.16 9.34 -13.97
CA ASP A 118 -5.11 10.42 -14.25
C ASP A 118 -6.54 9.90 -14.39
N LYS A 119 -6.73 8.78 -15.09
CA LYS A 119 -8.02 8.07 -15.14
C LYS A 119 -8.55 7.68 -13.75
N GLY A 120 -7.65 7.36 -12.82
CA GLY A 120 -8.00 7.05 -11.43
C GLY A 120 -8.40 8.28 -10.63
N ARG A 121 -7.84 9.44 -10.97
CA ARG A 121 -8.17 10.75 -10.41
C ARG A 121 -9.51 11.27 -10.92
N GLU A 122 -9.74 11.20 -12.23
CA GLU A 122 -11.00 11.55 -12.88
C GLU A 122 -12.18 10.76 -12.29
N LYS A 123 -12.03 9.45 -12.10
CA LYS A 123 -13.04 8.59 -11.45
C LYS A 123 -13.40 8.99 -10.02
N ARG A 124 -12.57 9.80 -9.35
CA ARG A 124 -12.82 10.29 -7.99
C ARG A 124 -13.46 11.68 -7.97
N LEU A 125 -13.49 12.35 -9.13
CA LEU A 125 -14.15 13.64 -9.34
C LEU A 125 -15.53 13.49 -10.02
N ALA A 126 -15.77 12.34 -10.68
CA ALA A 126 -17.07 11.92 -11.22
C ALA A 126 -17.96 11.32 -10.13
#